data_AF-A0YP34-F1
#
_entry.id   AF-A0YP34-F1
#
_cell.length_a   1.000
_cell.length_b   1.000
_cell.length_c   1.000
_cell.angle_alpha   90.00
_cell.angle_beta   90.00
_cell.angle_gamma   90.00
#
_symmetry.space_group_name_H-M   'P 1'
#
loop_
_entity.id
_entity.type
_entity.pdbx_description
1 polymer ?
#
loop_
_entity_poly.entity_id
_entity_poly.type
_entity_poly.pdbx_seq_one_letter_code
_entity_poly.pdbx_strand_id
1 'polypeptide(L)'
;MEGCTVTDLKVHSKHNCFVLDAATMQRIQEETGVSTTLEPGTYIVRIRNGSFNYRSEVAHSGEPLVMLWMYGGRFINKKTNVEIEASWSTLNGDDDTLTLEVLQTCNLCAFFFDTYLEDNNGEVTISVVKI
;
A
#
# COMPACT_ATOMS: atom_id res chain seq x y z
N MET A 1 -32.11 -3.95 -19.84
CA MET A 1 -31.35 -3.29 -18.76
C MET A 1 -31.62 -1.80 -18.87
N GLU A 2 -32.75 -1.36 -18.31
CA GLU A 2 -33.06 0.06 -18.19
C GLU A 2 -32.33 0.62 -16.96
N GLY A 3 -31.74 1.82 -17.10
CA GLY A 3 -31.38 2.68 -15.96
C GLY A 3 -29.91 2.73 -15.51
N CYS A 4 -28.92 2.43 -16.37
CA CYS A 4 -27.53 2.71 -16.00
C CYS A 4 -27.20 4.20 -16.25
N THR A 5 -26.96 4.95 -15.17
CA THR A 5 -26.38 6.30 -15.24
C THR A 5 -24.88 6.19 -15.01
N VAL A 6 -24.08 6.69 -15.96
CA VAL A 6 -22.62 6.76 -15.83
C VAL A 6 -22.25 8.18 -15.41
N THR A 7 -21.40 8.28 -14.38
CA THR A 7 -20.83 9.55 -13.90
C THR A 7 -19.32 9.48 -13.99
N ASP A 8 -18.70 10.35 -14.79
CA ASP A 8 -17.25 10.40 -14.93
C ASP A 8 -16.63 11.45 -14.00
N LEU A 9 -15.54 11.08 -13.34
CA LEU A 9 -14.69 12.01 -12.58
C LEU A 9 -13.36 12.20 -13.29
N LYS A 10 -12.88 13.45 -13.38
CA LYS A 10 -11.54 13.77 -13.91
C LYS A 10 -10.62 14.14 -12.76
N VAL A 11 -9.51 13.42 -12.64
CA VAL A 11 -8.49 13.66 -11.60
C VAL A 11 -7.27 14.28 -12.27
N HIS A 12 -6.92 15.51 -11.87
CA HIS A 12 -5.80 16.27 -12.42
C HIS A 12 -4.59 16.22 -11.51
N SER A 13 -3.45 15.76 -12.02
CA SER A 13 -2.23 15.49 -11.24
C SER A 13 -1.67 16.68 -10.46
N LYS A 14 -2.00 17.93 -10.82
CA LYS A 14 -1.60 19.13 -10.07
C LYS A 14 -2.68 19.69 -9.16
N HIS A 15 -3.96 19.51 -9.50
CA HIS A 15 -5.06 20.17 -8.79
C HIS A 15 -5.72 19.25 -7.77
N ASN A 16 -5.57 17.93 -7.94
CA ASN A 16 -6.13 16.89 -7.08
C ASN A 16 -4.99 16.03 -6.49
N CYS A 17 -3.94 16.69 -5.99
CA CYS A 17 -2.75 16.03 -5.44
C CYS A 17 -2.45 16.56 -4.04
N PHE A 18 -2.34 15.67 -3.08
CA PHE A 18 -1.79 15.97 -1.76
C PHE A 18 -0.27 15.80 -1.81
N VAL A 19 0.47 16.85 -1.45
CA VAL A 19 1.94 16.85 -1.53
C VAL A 19 2.52 16.31 -0.23
N LEU A 20 3.29 15.23 -0.32
CA LEU A 20 4.16 14.75 0.76
C LEU A 20 5.53 15.40 0.61
N ASP A 21 5.96 16.14 1.63
CA ASP A 21 7.28 16.78 1.63
C ASP A 21 8.39 15.77 2.00
N ALA A 22 9.64 16.16 1.75
CA ALA A 22 10.80 15.30 2.00
C ALA A 22 10.89 14.85 3.46
N ALA A 23 10.54 15.71 4.42
CA ALA A 23 10.55 15.38 5.84
C ALA A 23 9.50 14.31 6.18
N THR A 24 8.31 14.40 5.60
CA THR A 24 7.25 13.39 5.76
C THR A 24 7.64 12.07 5.13
N MET A 25 8.21 12.11 3.93
CA MET A 25 8.72 10.91 3.26
C MET A 25 9.81 10.23 4.11
N GLN A 26 10.75 10.99 4.67
CA GLN A 26 11.80 10.47 5.53
C GLN A 26 11.25 9.82 6.81
N ARG A 27 10.30 10.47 7.50
CA ARG A 27 9.64 9.87 8.68
C ARG A 27 8.94 8.56 8.38
N ILE A 28 8.31 8.44 7.21
CA ILE A 28 7.70 7.17 6.78
C ILE A 28 8.79 6.09 6.66
N GLN A 29 9.94 6.40 6.05
CA GLN A 29 11.03 5.44 5.85
C GLN A 29 11.73 5.02 7.15
N GLU A 30 12.01 5.99 8.02
CA GLU A 30 12.96 5.82 9.12
C GLU A 30 12.28 5.56 10.47
N GLU A 31 11.03 6.01 10.65
CA GLU A 31 10.38 6.03 11.97
C GLU A 31 9.04 5.27 12.01
N THR A 32 8.25 5.31 10.93
CA THR A 32 6.85 4.82 10.96
C THR A 32 6.67 3.48 10.28
N GLY A 33 7.23 3.30 9.09
CA GLY A 33 6.98 2.12 8.28
C GLY A 33 7.83 0.92 8.69
N VAL A 34 7.27 -0.27 8.50
CA VAL A 34 8.04 -1.52 8.57
C VAL A 34 8.51 -1.90 7.17
N SER A 35 9.79 -2.20 7.03
CA SER A 35 10.41 -2.37 5.71
C SER A 35 11.18 -3.67 5.56
N THR A 36 11.29 -4.15 4.32
CA THR A 36 12.16 -5.25 3.93
C THR A 36 12.78 -5.00 2.56
N THR A 37 13.96 -5.59 2.32
CA THR A 37 14.64 -5.53 1.02
C THR A 37 14.21 -6.71 0.16
N LEU A 38 13.91 -6.45 -1.10
CA LEU A 38 13.59 -7.45 -2.11
C LEU A 38 14.73 -7.56 -3.10
N GLU A 39 15.37 -8.72 -3.18
CA GLU A 39 16.34 -9.05 -4.23
C GLU A 39 15.63 -9.42 -5.54
N PRO A 40 16.31 -9.41 -6.70
CA PRO A 40 15.70 -9.82 -7.96
C PRO A 40 14.95 -11.17 -7.89
N GLY A 41 13.77 -11.21 -8.49
CA GLY A 41 12.84 -12.34 -8.45
C GLY A 41 11.38 -11.93 -8.48
N THR A 42 10.46 -12.89 -8.48
CA THR A 42 9.02 -12.62 -8.46
C THR A 42 8.49 -12.74 -7.03
N TYR A 43 7.64 -11.80 -6.63
CA TYR A 43 7.09 -11.74 -5.28
C TYR A 43 5.57 -11.60 -5.32
N ILE A 44 4.93 -12.20 -4.33
CA ILE A 44 3.52 -11.97 -4.00
C ILE A 44 3.48 -11.38 -2.59
N VAL A 45 2.91 -10.19 -2.47
CA VAL A 45 2.71 -9.47 -1.21
C VAL A 45 1.22 -9.50 -0.87
N ARG A 46 0.87 -9.87 0.36
CA ARG A 46 -0.53 -9.97 0.80
C ARG A 46 -0.68 -9.83 2.32
N ILE A 47 -1.87 -9.48 2.77
CA ILE A 47 -2.23 -9.63 4.18
C ILE A 47 -2.39 -11.13 4.47
N ARG A 48 -1.77 -11.62 5.53
CA ARG A 48 -1.86 -13.02 5.95
C ARG A 48 -2.96 -13.22 6.99
N ASN A 49 -3.02 -12.33 7.96
CA ASN A 49 -3.97 -12.31 9.05
C ASN A 49 -3.87 -10.97 9.80
N GLY A 50 -4.77 -10.79 10.77
CA GLY A 50 -4.84 -9.63 11.63
C GLY A 50 -6.14 -8.89 11.44
N SER A 51 -6.27 -7.77 12.11
CA SER A 51 -7.41 -6.88 11.98
C SER A 51 -6.96 -5.47 12.30
N PHE A 52 -7.56 -4.50 11.64
CA PHE A 52 -7.26 -3.10 11.85
C PHE A 52 -8.57 -2.30 11.92
N ASN A 53 -8.61 -1.28 12.77
CA ASN A 53 -9.75 -0.39 12.88
C ASN A 53 -9.29 1.05 13.16
N TYR A 54 -9.79 2.00 12.38
CA TYR A 54 -9.65 3.45 12.55
C TYR A 54 -10.57 4.03 13.64
N ARG A 55 -11.23 3.18 14.43
CA ARG A 55 -12.11 3.58 15.52
C ARG A 55 -11.98 2.59 16.66
N SER A 56 -11.99 3.12 17.87
CA SER A 56 -11.91 2.33 19.11
C SER A 56 -13.20 1.57 19.44
N GLU A 57 -14.33 1.88 18.77
CA GLU A 57 -15.59 1.17 18.97
C GLU A 57 -15.59 -0.20 18.27
N VAL A 58 -15.61 -1.26 19.10
CA VAL A 58 -15.49 -2.70 18.75
C VAL A 58 -16.64 -3.24 17.89
N ALA A 59 -17.64 -2.42 17.54
CA ALA A 59 -18.88 -2.91 16.92
C ALA A 59 -18.69 -3.49 15.50
N HIS A 60 -17.63 -3.10 14.78
CA HIS A 60 -17.35 -3.58 13.43
C HIS A 60 -15.84 -3.77 13.19
N SER A 61 -15.45 -4.92 12.66
CA SER A 61 -14.10 -5.12 12.10
C SER A 61 -13.92 -4.20 10.90
N GLY A 62 -12.93 -3.30 10.97
CA GLY A 62 -12.56 -2.47 9.83
C GLY A 62 -11.96 -3.31 8.70
N GLU A 63 -12.13 -2.85 7.46
CA GLU A 63 -11.38 -3.39 6.32
C GLU A 63 -9.96 -2.83 6.38
N PRO A 64 -8.92 -3.68 6.47
CA PRO A 64 -7.56 -3.18 6.53
C PRO A 64 -7.18 -2.51 5.21
N LEU A 65 -6.68 -1.26 5.30
CA LEU A 65 -6.06 -0.52 4.22
C LEU A 65 -4.57 -0.35 4.54
N VAL A 66 -3.75 -1.27 4.05
CA VAL A 66 -2.30 -1.15 4.22
C VAL A 66 -1.72 -0.39 3.04
N MET A 67 -0.98 0.67 3.32
CA MET A 67 -0.20 1.38 2.32
C MET A 67 1.12 0.65 2.09
N LEU A 68 1.44 0.41 0.81
CA LEU A 68 2.72 -0.13 0.39
C LEU A 68 3.47 0.92 -0.43
N TRP A 69 4.74 1.10 -0.13
CA TRP A 69 5.65 1.94 -0.88
C TRP A 69 6.88 1.15 -1.31
N MET A 70 7.09 1.06 -2.63
CA MET A 70 8.27 0.44 -3.20
C MET A 70 9.18 1.50 -3.80
N TYR A 71 10.48 1.43 -3.52
CA TYR A 71 11.46 2.42 -3.99
C TYR A 71 12.90 1.89 -3.98
N GLY A 72 13.81 2.64 -4.62
CA GLY A 72 15.26 2.41 -4.53
C GLY A 72 15.80 1.29 -5.41
N GLY A 73 15.04 0.87 -6.43
CA GLY A 73 15.43 -0.16 -7.40
C GLY A 73 14.50 -0.14 -8.60
N ARG A 74 14.45 -1.24 -9.37
CA ARG A 74 13.57 -1.38 -10.55
C ARG A 74 12.72 -2.63 -10.44
N PHE A 75 11.45 -2.49 -10.75
CA PHE A 75 10.48 -3.59 -10.66
C PHE A 75 9.32 -3.37 -11.62
N ILE A 76 8.62 -4.46 -11.95
CA ILE A 76 7.39 -4.45 -12.74
C ILE A 76 6.23 -4.80 -11.80
N ASN A 77 5.24 -3.92 -11.72
CA ASN A 77 3.97 -4.28 -11.09
C ASN A 77 3.17 -5.14 -12.09
N LYS A 78 2.91 -6.42 -11.79
CA LYS A 78 2.27 -7.33 -12.74
C LYS A 78 0.80 -6.99 -13.01
N LYS A 79 0.14 -6.17 -12.17
CA LYS A 79 -1.22 -5.66 -12.42
C LYS A 79 -1.26 -4.65 -13.56
N THR A 80 -0.25 -3.77 -13.64
CA THR A 80 -0.16 -2.73 -14.69
C THR A 80 0.79 -3.12 -15.83
N ASN A 81 1.68 -4.07 -15.58
CA ASN A 81 2.76 -4.52 -16.45
C ASN A 81 3.71 -3.39 -16.90
N VAL A 82 3.94 -2.40 -16.01
CA VAL A 82 4.85 -1.27 -16.25
C VAL A 82 6.08 -1.39 -15.35
N GLU A 83 7.27 -1.22 -15.92
CA GLU A 83 8.53 -1.08 -15.19
C GLU A 83 8.64 0.32 -14.58
N ILE A 84 8.89 0.40 -13.28
CA ILE A 84 8.96 1.64 -12.50
C ILE A 84 10.05 1.56 -11.43
N GLU A 85 10.53 2.72 -10.97
CA GLU A 85 11.57 2.85 -9.94
C GLU A 85 11.01 3.12 -8.54
N ALA A 86 9.82 3.71 -8.50
CA ALA A 86 9.08 3.94 -7.27
C ALA A 86 7.58 3.93 -7.56
N SER A 87 6.80 3.36 -6.64
CA SER A 87 5.35 3.37 -6.75
C SER A 87 4.70 3.09 -5.40
N TRP A 88 3.42 3.41 -5.34
CA TRP A 88 2.56 3.12 -4.20
C TRP A 88 1.57 2.04 -4.59
N SER A 89 1.20 1.21 -3.63
CA SER A 89 0.10 0.28 -3.76
C SER A 89 -0.66 0.19 -2.44
N THR A 90 -1.78 -0.50 -2.47
CA THR A 90 -2.59 -0.77 -1.28
C THR A 90 -2.91 -2.25 -1.23
N LEU A 91 -3.08 -2.78 -0.03
CA LEU A 91 -3.80 -4.02 0.21
C LEU A 91 -5.09 -3.63 0.92
N ASN A 92 -6.23 -3.80 0.25
CA ASN A 92 -7.57 -3.53 0.77
C ASN A 92 -8.25 -4.86 1.05
N GLY A 93 -8.30 -5.24 2.32
CA GLY A 93 -8.86 -6.53 2.73
C GLY A 93 -7.95 -7.74 2.47
N ASP A 94 -8.43 -8.92 2.87
CA ASP A 94 -7.61 -10.13 2.99
C ASP A 94 -7.33 -10.85 1.67
N ASP A 95 -8.14 -10.61 0.63
CA ASP A 95 -8.00 -11.23 -0.69
C ASP A 95 -7.11 -10.41 -1.66
N ASP A 96 -6.73 -9.20 -1.26
CA ASP A 96 -5.88 -8.32 -2.07
C ASP A 96 -4.43 -8.83 -2.10
N THR A 97 -3.85 -8.80 -3.30
CA THR A 97 -2.45 -9.17 -3.52
C THR A 97 -1.76 -8.18 -4.44
N LEU A 98 -0.48 -7.93 -4.16
CA LEU A 98 0.43 -7.22 -5.05
C LEU A 98 1.49 -8.19 -5.57
N THR A 99 1.50 -8.40 -6.88
CA THR A 99 2.51 -9.22 -7.54
C THR A 99 3.55 -8.33 -8.20
N LEU A 100 4.82 -8.54 -7.85
CA LEU A 100 5.96 -7.78 -8.34
C LEU A 100 6.96 -8.71 -9.02
N GLU A 101 7.55 -8.23 -10.11
CA GLU A 101 8.76 -8.80 -10.69
C GLU A 101 9.90 -7.80 -10.44
N VAL A 102 10.76 -8.12 -9.47
CA VAL A 102 11.88 -7.28 -9.05
C VAL A 102 13.06 -7.53 -9.98
N LEU A 103 13.53 -6.49 -10.65
CA LEU A 103 14.63 -6.53 -11.61
C LEU A 103 15.96 -6.10 -10.98
N GLN A 104 15.89 -5.19 -10.00
CA GLN A 104 17.00 -4.73 -9.19
C GLN A 104 16.55 -4.64 -7.74
N THR A 105 17.48 -4.90 -6.82
CA THR A 105 17.24 -4.82 -5.37
C THR A 105 16.49 -3.54 -5.02
N CYS A 106 15.36 -3.66 -4.35
CA CYS A 106 14.51 -2.55 -3.95
C CYS A 106 14.01 -2.71 -2.51
N ASN A 107 13.39 -1.66 -1.97
CA ASN A 107 12.76 -1.70 -0.66
C ASN A 107 11.25 -1.77 -0.81
N LEU A 108 10.61 -2.54 0.06
CA LEU A 108 9.17 -2.55 0.29
C LEU A 108 8.93 -2.04 1.71
N CYS A 109 8.27 -0.89 1.84
CA CYS A 109 7.84 -0.27 3.09
C CYS A 109 6.32 -0.41 3.22
N ALA A 110 5.84 -0.81 4.39
CA ALA A 110 4.42 -0.94 4.70
C ALA A 110 4.04 -0.15 5.95
N PHE A 111 2.90 0.55 5.90
CA PHE A 111 2.42 1.40 6.99
C PHE A 111 0.92 1.70 6.81
N PHE A 112 0.32 2.37 7.81
CA PHE A 112 -1.06 2.87 7.76
C PHE A 112 -1.06 4.40 7.63
N PHE A 113 -2.07 4.96 6.95
CA PHE A 113 -2.34 6.39 7.02
C PHE A 113 -3.59 6.65 7.87
N ASP A 114 -3.48 7.63 8.75
CA ASP A 114 -4.59 8.15 9.52
C ASP A 114 -4.33 9.61 9.89
N THR A 115 -5.40 10.33 10.18
CA THR A 115 -5.39 11.67 10.76
C THR A 115 -5.52 11.66 12.28
N TYR A 116 -5.90 10.54 12.92
CA TYR A 116 -6.08 10.46 14.37
C TYR A 116 -5.57 9.13 14.95
N LEU A 117 -4.32 9.09 15.41
CA LEU A 117 -3.68 7.85 15.85
C LEU A 117 -4.30 7.20 17.09
N GLU A 118 -4.89 7.99 18.00
CA GLU A 118 -5.27 7.54 19.35
C GLU A 118 -6.45 6.56 19.39
N ASP A 119 -7.24 6.47 18.33
CA ASP A 119 -8.34 5.50 18.23
C ASP A 119 -8.04 4.32 17.30
N ASN A 120 -6.82 4.25 16.76
CA ASN A 120 -6.36 3.08 16.01
C ASN A 120 -6.23 1.86 16.93
N ASN A 121 -6.68 0.72 16.44
CA ASN A 121 -6.56 -0.55 17.14
C ASN A 121 -6.26 -1.69 16.17
N GLY A 122 -5.41 -2.61 16.64
CA GLY A 122 -5.07 -3.83 15.94
C GLY A 122 -3.79 -3.72 15.12
N GLU A 123 -3.44 -4.84 14.51
CA GLU A 123 -2.26 -4.99 13.67
C GLU A 123 -2.55 -6.04 12.59
N VAL A 124 -1.80 -5.97 11.49
CA VAL A 124 -1.86 -6.96 10.41
C VAL A 124 -0.48 -7.51 10.14
N THR A 125 -0.42 -8.80 9.79
CA THR A 125 0.81 -9.43 9.31
C THR A 125 0.79 -9.49 7.80
N ILE A 126 1.81 -8.91 7.16
CA ILE A 126 1.99 -8.99 5.71
C ILE A 126 2.94 -10.16 5.39
N SER A 127 2.55 -11.00 4.44
CA SER A 127 3.45 -11.99 3.85
C SER A 127 4.07 -11.44 2.57
N VAL A 128 5.39 -11.57 2.47
CA VAL A 128 6.17 -11.28 1.26
C VAL A 128 6.77 -12.60 0.78
N VAL A 129 6.14 -13.21 -0.22
CA VAL A 129 6.50 -14.56 -0.69
C VAL A 129 7.28 -14.43 -1.99
N LYS A 130 8.52 -14.89 -2.00
CA LYS A 130 9.32 -15.04 -3.22
C LYS A 130 8.93 -16.36 -3.91
N ILE A 131 8.65 -16.32 -5.21
CA ILE A 131 8.36 -17.50 -6.04
C ILE A 131 9.46 -17.74 -7.07
#